data_AF-A0A5B8BW24-F1
#
_entry.id   AF-A0A5B8BW24-F1
#
_cell.length_a   1.000
_cell.length_b   1.000
_cell.length_c   1.000
_cell.angle_alpha   90.00
_cell.angle_beta   90.00
_cell.angle_gamma   90.00
#
_symmetry.space_group_name_H-M   'P 1'
#
loop_
_entity.id
_entity.type
_entity.pdbx_description
1 polymer ?
#
loop_
_entity_poly.entity_id
_entity_poly.type
_entity_poly.pdbx_seq_one_letter_code
_entity_poly.pdbx_strand_id
1 'polypeptide(L)'
;MSDIPDRAAASGALSLIALAASLPLLAPPPLYMWRQGVLDPPRVKLTRLISGNDSAALRVARAIESGDTPGVIEAETGVALEDGGSRSITLAWYLIEAFSWDSPRAAYFDWKDGCEQACPQFDAMLEHHGVTERPDPAQIIADEAIHAEEWSAMPVVWAHYAPIFEAHGLQLLTLDPQPGWDAYYIFVVPARTARKWSGTVIEEPGEGGLEIRAIPAPTTDVSTPEGLTTALAEVTATDETAHPAPLLAGLPLTDLF
;
A
#
# COMPACT_ATOMS: atom_id res chain seq x y z
N MET A 1 75.65 7.91 8.39
CA MET A 1 75.20 8.85 7.35
C MET A 1 74.79 8.01 6.15
N SER A 2 73.60 8.06 5.55
CA SER A 2 72.37 8.86 5.67
C SER A 2 71.37 8.12 4.75
N ASP A 3 70.25 7.66 5.28
CA ASP A 3 68.88 8.17 5.07
C ASP A 3 68.34 8.24 3.63
N ILE A 4 67.13 7.69 3.51
CA ILE A 4 66.20 7.59 2.38
C ILE A 4 65.64 8.99 2.02
N PRO A 5 65.02 9.20 0.83
CA PRO A 5 63.55 9.20 0.84
C PRO A 5 62.91 8.63 -0.45
N ASP A 6 61.98 7.66 -0.40
CA ASP A 6 60.55 7.76 0.00
C ASP A 6 59.69 8.85 -0.68
N ARG A 7 60.16 9.50 -1.75
CA ARG A 7 59.36 10.54 -2.45
C ARG A 7 58.69 10.17 -3.77
N ALA A 8 58.99 9.01 -4.36
CA ALA A 8 58.37 8.61 -5.63
C ALA A 8 57.04 7.86 -5.46
N ALA A 9 56.83 7.15 -4.34
CA ALA A 9 55.60 6.39 -4.09
C ALA A 9 54.45 7.25 -3.52
N ALA A 10 54.75 8.40 -2.90
CA ALA A 10 53.75 9.27 -2.29
C ALA A 10 53.03 10.21 -3.29
N SER A 11 53.58 10.44 -4.48
CA SER A 11 53.03 11.41 -5.44
C SER A 11 51.96 10.82 -6.38
N GLY A 12 51.91 9.49 -6.53
CA GLY A 12 50.85 8.80 -7.28
C GLY A 12 49.56 8.59 -6.49
N ALA A 13 49.65 8.46 -5.17
CA ALA A 13 48.49 8.21 -4.30
C ALA A 13 47.68 9.48 -3.99
N LEU A 14 48.29 10.66 -4.02
CA LEU A 14 47.62 11.94 -3.71
C LEU A 14 46.83 12.52 -4.90
N SER A 15 47.14 12.12 -6.14
CA SER A 15 46.41 12.60 -7.32
C SER A 15 45.09 11.86 -7.56
N LEU A 16 44.94 10.65 -7.00
CA LEU A 16 43.69 9.87 -7.06
C LEU A 16 42.68 10.26 -5.97
N ILE A 17 43.15 10.86 -4.86
CA ILE A 17 42.27 11.33 -3.78
C ILE A 17 41.72 12.73 -4.08
N ALA A 18 42.47 13.57 -4.81
CA ALA A 18 42.01 14.91 -5.18
C ALA A 18 40.92 14.93 -6.27
N LEU A 19 40.85 13.91 -7.13
CA LEU A 19 39.74 13.76 -8.10
C LEU A 19 38.50 13.09 -7.51
N ALA A 20 38.62 12.36 -6.40
CA ALA A 20 37.48 11.80 -5.67
C ALA A 20 36.75 12.85 -4.79
N ALA A 21 37.44 13.93 -4.42
CA ALA A 21 36.89 15.01 -3.60
C ALA A 21 36.11 16.07 -4.40
N SER A 22 36.03 15.96 -5.72
CA SER A 22 35.40 16.94 -6.62
C SER A 22 34.35 16.35 -7.56
N LEU A 23 34.02 15.06 -7.42
CA LEU A 23 32.77 14.54 -7.97
C LEU A 23 31.62 15.15 -7.18
N PRO A 24 30.66 15.80 -7.85
CA PRO A 24 29.51 16.30 -7.13
C PRO A 24 28.83 15.10 -6.46
N LEU A 25 28.49 15.28 -5.20
CA LEU A 25 27.53 14.49 -4.42
C LEU A 25 26.13 14.52 -5.09
N LEU A 26 26.03 14.14 -6.36
CA LEU A 26 24.81 14.21 -7.15
C LEU A 26 24.59 12.89 -7.87
N ALA A 27 23.45 12.31 -7.52
CA ALA A 27 22.87 11.03 -7.91
C ALA A 27 23.45 9.80 -7.17
N PRO A 28 22.68 9.16 -6.25
CA PRO A 28 23.00 7.80 -5.86
C PRO A 28 23.08 6.93 -7.13
N PRO A 29 24.00 5.96 -7.18
CA PRO A 29 24.22 5.20 -8.41
C PRO A 29 22.89 4.58 -8.84
N PRO A 30 22.59 4.50 -10.15
CA PRO A 30 21.31 3.99 -10.66
C PRO A 30 21.00 2.58 -10.13
N LEU A 31 22.03 1.80 -9.76
CA LEU A 31 21.92 0.52 -9.08
C LEU A 31 21.38 0.60 -7.63
N TYR A 32 21.66 1.68 -6.89
CA TYR A 32 21.13 1.91 -5.55
C TYR A 32 19.64 2.26 -5.60
N MET A 33 19.23 3.11 -6.55
CA MET A 33 17.81 3.37 -6.81
C MET A 33 17.08 2.11 -7.30
N TRP A 34 17.69 1.32 -8.19
CA TRP A 34 17.12 0.04 -8.64
C TRP A 34 17.00 -1.04 -7.56
N ARG A 35 17.77 -0.93 -6.46
CA ARG A 35 17.74 -1.91 -5.36
C ARG A 35 16.78 -1.52 -4.23
N GLN A 36 16.38 -0.26 -4.14
CA GLN A 36 15.34 0.14 -3.18
C GLN A 36 14.02 -0.53 -3.56
N GLY A 37 13.38 -1.19 -2.60
CA GLY A 37 12.10 -1.87 -2.81
C GLY A 37 12.19 -3.31 -3.35
N VAL A 38 13.26 -3.73 -4.02
CA VAL A 38 13.33 -5.11 -4.57
C VAL A 38 13.63 -6.15 -3.49
N LEU A 39 14.64 -5.86 -2.65
CA LEU A 39 15.07 -6.72 -1.54
C LEU A 39 14.38 -6.37 -0.22
N ASP A 40 13.51 -5.36 -0.23
CA ASP A 40 12.78 -4.98 0.98
C ASP A 40 11.87 -6.16 1.42
N PRO A 41 11.74 -6.42 2.74
CA PRO A 41 10.77 -7.36 3.27
C PRO A 41 9.34 -6.98 2.88
N PRO A 42 8.38 -7.93 2.85
CA PRO A 42 7.00 -7.69 2.43
C PRO A 42 6.34 -6.48 3.09
N ARG A 43 6.45 -6.32 4.42
CA ARG A 43 5.86 -5.18 5.16
C ARG A 43 6.46 -3.82 4.78
N VAL A 44 7.77 -3.78 4.54
CA VAL A 44 8.47 -2.56 4.10
C VAL A 44 8.02 -2.19 2.69
N LYS A 45 7.88 -3.17 1.81
CA LYS A 45 7.37 -2.92 0.46
C LYS A 45 5.91 -2.41 0.52
N LEU A 46 5.04 -3.04 1.31
CA LEU A 46 3.64 -2.62 1.50
C LEU A 46 3.59 -1.17 2.01
N THR A 47 4.44 -0.84 2.98
CA THR A 47 4.54 0.53 3.50
C THR A 47 4.94 1.53 2.43
N ARG A 48 5.86 1.18 1.51
CA ARG A 48 6.20 2.05 0.38
C ARG A 48 5.00 2.30 -0.54
N LEU A 49 4.22 1.26 -0.80
CA LEU A 49 3.05 1.30 -1.67
C LEU A 49 2.04 2.33 -1.16
N ILE A 50 1.74 2.24 0.13
CA ILE A 50 0.72 3.04 0.81
C ILE A 50 1.22 4.47 1.05
N SER A 51 2.39 4.61 1.68
CA SER A 51 2.88 5.91 2.16
C SER A 51 3.58 6.77 1.10
N GLY A 52 3.76 6.25 -0.13
CA GLY A 52 4.50 6.97 -1.16
C GLY A 52 6.00 7.14 -0.84
N ASN A 53 6.60 6.17 -0.13
CA ASN A 53 7.96 6.22 0.43
C ASN A 53 8.17 7.23 1.57
N ASP A 54 7.18 7.41 2.45
CA ASP A 54 7.41 8.19 3.66
C ASP A 54 8.57 7.59 4.48
N SER A 55 9.55 8.42 4.81
CA SER A 55 10.78 7.92 5.43
C SER A 55 10.58 7.44 6.87
N ALA A 56 9.64 8.02 7.61
CA ALA A 56 9.31 7.64 8.97
C ALA A 56 8.53 6.32 8.96
N ALA A 57 7.52 6.20 8.08
CA ALA A 57 6.79 4.96 7.87
C ALA A 57 7.73 3.78 7.54
N LEU A 58 8.71 4.01 6.66
CA LEU A 58 9.69 2.99 6.30
C LEU A 58 10.67 2.63 7.41
N ARG A 59 11.01 3.56 8.30
CA ARG A 59 11.83 3.25 9.49
C ARG A 59 11.06 2.36 10.45
N VAL A 60 9.80 2.66 10.70
CA VAL A 60 8.94 1.82 11.55
C VAL A 60 8.69 0.45 10.94
N ALA A 61 8.37 0.35 9.66
CA ALA A 61 8.16 -0.94 9.00
C ALA A 61 9.41 -1.84 9.09
N ARG A 62 10.61 -1.26 9.01
CA ARG A 62 11.88 -2.00 9.21
C ARG A 62 12.06 -2.43 10.67
N ALA A 63 11.69 -1.57 11.62
CA ALA A 63 11.77 -1.86 13.05
C ALA A 63 10.83 -3.01 13.45
N ILE A 64 9.62 -3.04 12.89
CA ILE A 64 8.65 -4.15 13.01
C ILE A 64 9.23 -5.44 12.43
N GLU A 65 9.84 -5.39 11.25
CA GLU A 65 10.48 -6.57 10.66
C GLU A 65 11.64 -7.11 11.51
N SER A 66 12.42 -6.24 12.15
CA SER A 66 13.49 -6.65 13.07
C SER A 66 13.01 -7.05 14.47
N GLY A 67 11.76 -6.77 14.84
CA GLY A 67 11.22 -7.02 16.18
C GLY A 67 11.68 -6.02 17.25
N ASP A 68 12.09 -4.81 16.84
CA ASP A 68 12.49 -3.72 17.73
C ASP A 68 11.43 -2.60 17.68
N THR A 69 10.23 -2.92 18.18
CA THR A 69 9.00 -2.18 17.85
C THR A 69 8.69 -0.98 18.73
N PRO A 70 8.65 -1.07 20.07
CA PRO A 70 7.87 -0.10 20.85
C PRO A 70 8.49 1.30 20.86
N GLY A 71 9.82 1.40 21.01
CA GLY A 71 10.51 2.69 21.11
C GLY A 71 10.70 3.41 19.76
N VAL A 72 10.76 2.67 18.65
CA VAL A 72 10.93 3.27 17.32
C VAL A 72 9.61 3.86 16.82
N ILE A 73 8.49 3.16 17.07
CA ILE A 73 7.16 3.63 16.68
C ILE A 73 6.85 4.97 17.34
N GLU A 74 6.93 5.06 18.67
CA GLU A 74 6.64 6.29 19.40
C GLU A 74 7.57 7.44 18.99
N ALA A 75 8.86 7.17 18.76
CA ALA A 75 9.82 8.20 18.37
C ALA A 75 9.55 8.79 16.98
N GLU A 76 9.06 7.97 16.04
CA GLU A 76 8.86 8.37 14.64
C GLU A 76 7.46 8.96 14.38
N THR A 77 6.46 8.60 15.18
CA THR A 77 5.07 9.06 14.97
C THR A 77 4.45 9.79 16.14
N GLY A 78 5.04 9.74 17.32
CA GLY A 78 4.45 10.29 18.54
C GLY A 78 3.27 9.48 19.09
N VAL A 79 2.99 8.29 18.52
CA VAL A 79 1.90 7.41 18.98
C VAL A 79 2.49 6.24 19.76
N ALA A 80 2.10 6.12 21.03
CA ALA A 80 2.46 4.96 21.85
C ALA A 80 1.51 3.79 21.52
N LEU A 81 2.07 2.67 21.06
CA LEU A 81 1.34 1.44 20.81
C LEU A 81 1.87 0.34 21.72
N GLU A 82 0.97 -0.36 22.41
CA GLU A 82 1.32 -1.61 23.10
C GLU A 82 1.65 -2.68 22.05
N ASP A 83 2.69 -3.49 22.31
CA ASP A 83 3.14 -4.51 21.36
C ASP A 83 2.06 -5.59 21.20
N GLY A 84 1.22 -5.43 20.18
CA GLY A 84 0.00 -6.19 19.98
C GLY A 84 0.24 -7.53 19.29
N GLY A 85 1.01 -8.43 19.91
CA GLY A 85 1.06 -9.87 19.59
C GLY A 85 1.57 -10.32 18.20
N SER A 86 1.06 -9.74 17.10
CA SER A 86 1.47 -10.00 15.71
C SER A 86 2.03 -8.75 15.05
N ARG A 87 3.18 -8.92 14.37
CA ARG A 87 3.86 -7.85 13.61
C ARG A 87 2.99 -7.26 12.50
N SER A 88 2.10 -8.06 11.91
CA SER A 88 1.17 -7.60 10.88
C SER A 88 0.06 -6.74 11.43
N ILE A 89 -0.51 -7.13 12.57
CA ILE A 89 -1.49 -6.34 13.30
C ILE A 89 -0.84 -4.99 13.68
N THR A 90 0.34 -5.02 14.29
CA THR A 90 1.09 -3.81 14.65
C THR A 90 1.36 -2.90 13.46
N LEU A 91 1.77 -3.47 12.31
CA LEU A 91 2.01 -2.68 11.10
C LEU A 91 0.73 -2.05 10.55
N ALA A 92 -0.36 -2.81 10.43
CA ALA A 92 -1.61 -2.30 9.89
C ALA A 92 -2.18 -1.19 10.77
N TRP A 93 -2.26 -1.41 12.09
CA TRP A 93 -2.65 -0.39 13.06
C TRP A 93 -1.79 0.87 12.92
N TYR A 94 -0.48 0.72 12.76
CA TYR A 94 0.41 1.85 12.58
C TYR A 94 0.19 2.59 11.25
N LEU A 95 0.06 1.87 10.14
CA LEU A 95 -0.25 2.46 8.83
C LEU A 95 -1.56 3.25 8.89
N ILE A 96 -2.51 2.81 9.72
CA ILE A 96 -3.78 3.48 9.95
C ILE A 96 -3.58 4.75 10.79
N GLU A 97 -3.16 4.58 12.04
CA GLU A 97 -3.08 5.63 13.07
C GLU A 97 -2.18 6.79 12.68
N ALA A 98 -1.06 6.50 12.03
CA ALA A 98 -0.05 7.52 11.76
C ALA A 98 0.01 7.99 10.29
N PHE A 99 -0.56 7.24 9.34
CA PHE A 99 -0.39 7.54 7.91
C PHE A 99 -1.66 7.54 7.07
N SER A 100 -2.73 6.86 7.46
CA SER A 100 -3.90 6.75 6.57
C SER A 100 -5.02 7.73 6.89
N TRP A 101 -5.20 8.13 8.16
CA TRP A 101 -6.35 8.96 8.55
C TRP A 101 -6.52 10.23 7.72
N ASP A 102 -5.41 10.84 7.30
CA ASP A 102 -5.39 12.06 6.49
C ASP A 102 -4.87 11.84 5.06
N SER A 103 -4.63 10.60 4.65
CA SER A 103 -4.05 10.31 3.33
C SER A 103 -5.15 10.10 2.29
N PRO A 104 -5.21 10.91 1.23
CA PRO A 104 -6.20 10.70 0.18
C PRO A 104 -5.82 9.53 -0.75
N ARG A 105 -4.80 8.73 -0.44
CA ARG A 105 -4.40 7.54 -1.23
C ARG A 105 -4.86 6.22 -0.61
N ALA A 106 -5.25 6.26 0.67
CA ALA A 106 -5.58 5.07 1.43
C ALA A 106 -6.60 5.44 2.53
N ALA A 107 -7.54 4.55 2.79
CA ALA A 107 -8.53 4.72 3.83
C ALA A 107 -8.73 3.41 4.58
N TYR A 108 -9.14 3.54 5.83
CA TYR A 108 -9.49 2.43 6.70
C TYR A 108 -10.96 2.56 7.09
N PHE A 109 -11.67 1.44 7.05
CA PHE A 109 -13.09 1.36 7.37
C PHE A 109 -13.33 0.23 8.35
N ASP A 110 -14.12 0.47 9.40
CA ASP A 110 -14.73 -0.63 10.16
C ASP A 110 -15.84 -1.25 9.29
N TRP A 111 -16.09 -2.55 9.42
CA TRP A 111 -17.18 -3.22 8.70
C TRP A 111 -18.57 -2.62 8.96
N LYS A 112 -18.71 -1.88 10.06
CA LYS A 112 -19.92 -1.15 10.45
C LYS A 112 -20.06 0.21 9.77
N ASP A 113 -19.02 0.70 9.09
CA ASP A 113 -19.09 1.97 8.40
C ASP A 113 -20.04 1.85 7.20
N GLY A 114 -21.01 2.75 7.13
CA GLY A 114 -21.99 2.82 6.05
C GLY A 114 -21.50 3.65 4.86
N CYS A 115 -22.34 3.76 3.83
CA CYS A 115 -21.98 4.52 2.62
C CYS A 115 -21.70 6.00 2.90
N GLU A 116 -22.33 6.58 3.92
CA GLU A 116 -22.13 7.99 4.33
C GLU A 116 -20.69 8.28 4.77
N GLN A 117 -20.03 7.33 5.42
CA GLN A 117 -18.63 7.47 5.85
C GLN A 117 -17.66 7.06 4.74
N ALA A 118 -18.03 6.05 3.94
CA ALA A 118 -17.15 5.48 2.93
C ALA A 118 -17.04 6.33 1.66
N CYS A 119 -18.16 6.73 1.05
CA CYS A 119 -18.15 7.43 -0.23
C CYS A 119 -17.25 8.68 -0.25
N PRO A 120 -17.25 9.56 0.77
CA PRO A 120 -16.35 10.72 0.79
C PRO A 120 -14.86 10.37 0.69
N GLN A 121 -14.43 9.24 1.25
CA GLN A 121 -13.04 8.80 1.20
C GLN A 121 -12.67 8.28 -0.19
N PHE A 122 -13.56 7.53 -0.84
CA PHE A 122 -13.36 7.09 -2.22
C PHE A 122 -13.37 8.26 -3.21
N ASP A 123 -14.24 9.25 -3.00
CA ASP A 123 -14.23 10.53 -3.73
C ASP A 123 -12.88 11.24 -3.57
N ALA A 124 -12.35 11.34 -2.36
CA ALA A 124 -11.04 11.94 -2.10
C ALA A 124 -9.89 11.19 -2.80
N MET A 125 -9.97 9.86 -2.90
CA MET A 125 -9.02 9.05 -3.67
C MET A 125 -9.08 9.35 -5.17
N LEU A 126 -10.27 9.47 -5.75
CA LEU A 126 -10.43 9.84 -7.16
C LEU A 126 -9.90 11.26 -7.41
N GLU A 127 -10.27 12.22 -6.56
CA GLU A 127 -9.84 13.62 -6.68
C GLU A 127 -8.32 13.74 -6.60
N HIS A 128 -7.68 13.00 -5.69
CA HIS A 128 -6.22 12.96 -5.58
C HIS A 128 -5.54 12.51 -6.88
N HIS A 129 -6.17 11.60 -7.61
CA HIS A 129 -5.69 11.13 -8.92
C HIS A 129 -6.19 11.97 -10.10
N GLY A 130 -6.84 13.11 -9.85
CA GLY A 130 -7.32 14.02 -10.88
C GLY A 130 -8.56 13.49 -11.63
N VAL A 131 -9.28 12.54 -11.04
CA VAL A 131 -10.52 11.99 -11.58
C VAL A 131 -11.70 12.72 -10.95
N THR A 132 -12.57 13.30 -11.78
CA THR A 132 -13.74 14.05 -11.34
C THR A 132 -15.06 13.27 -11.46
N GLU A 133 -15.02 12.13 -12.15
CA GLU A 133 -16.16 11.22 -12.25
C GLU A 133 -16.38 10.52 -10.91
N ARG A 134 -17.63 10.42 -10.48
CA ARG A 134 -18.05 9.74 -9.25
C ARG A 134 -19.48 9.22 -9.39
N PRO A 135 -19.84 8.14 -8.70
CA PRO A 135 -21.20 7.60 -8.73
C PRO A 135 -22.18 8.54 -7.99
N ASP A 136 -23.49 8.32 -8.16
CA ASP A 136 -24.51 9.06 -7.40
C ASP A 136 -24.59 8.54 -5.95
N PRO A 137 -24.19 9.33 -4.93
CA PRO A 137 -24.22 8.86 -3.54
C PRO A 137 -25.63 8.48 -3.06
N ALA A 138 -26.67 9.13 -3.59
CA ALA A 138 -28.05 8.81 -3.20
C ALA A 138 -28.47 7.43 -3.70
N GLN A 139 -27.99 7.03 -4.88
CA GLN A 139 -28.21 5.68 -5.40
C GLN A 139 -27.52 4.64 -4.52
N ILE A 140 -26.25 4.86 -4.17
CA ILE A 140 -25.48 3.93 -3.34
C ILE A 140 -26.15 3.70 -1.98
N ILE A 141 -26.63 4.77 -1.33
CA ILE A 141 -27.35 4.65 -0.05
C ILE A 141 -28.65 3.86 -0.20
N ALA A 142 -29.38 4.04 -1.30
CA ALA A 142 -30.58 3.28 -1.56
C ALA A 142 -30.26 1.79 -1.79
N ASP A 143 -29.20 1.49 -2.54
CA ASP A 143 -28.74 0.15 -2.84
C ASP A 143 -28.19 -0.57 -1.59
N GLU A 144 -27.46 0.13 -0.72
CA GLU A 144 -27.07 -0.36 0.62
C GLU A 144 -28.30 -0.78 1.44
N ALA A 145 -29.31 0.08 1.51
CA ALA A 145 -30.52 -0.20 2.30
C ALA A 145 -31.29 -1.43 1.80
N ILE A 146 -31.26 -1.70 0.49
CA ILE A 146 -31.89 -2.89 -0.11
C ILE A 146 -31.15 -4.17 0.30
N HIS A 147 -29.82 -4.10 0.42
CA HIS A 147 -28.95 -5.26 0.59
C HIS A 147 -28.39 -5.44 2.02
N ALA A 148 -28.76 -4.57 2.96
CA ALA A 148 -28.22 -4.53 4.32
C ALA A 148 -28.38 -5.83 5.14
N GLU A 149 -29.33 -6.71 4.79
CA GLU A 149 -29.50 -8.01 5.45
C GLU A 149 -28.48 -9.06 4.98
N GLU A 150 -27.96 -8.92 3.76
CA GLU A 150 -27.10 -9.92 3.10
C GLU A 150 -25.65 -9.44 2.95
N TRP A 151 -25.44 -8.13 2.83
CA TRP A 151 -24.15 -7.52 2.53
C TRP A 151 -23.86 -6.35 3.46
N SER A 152 -22.58 -6.15 3.81
CA SER A 152 -22.13 -4.89 4.40
C SER A 152 -22.11 -3.77 3.34
N ALA A 153 -21.93 -2.52 3.77
CA ALA A 153 -21.90 -1.38 2.86
C ALA A 153 -20.74 -1.45 1.85
N MET A 154 -19.60 -2.05 2.21
CA MET A 154 -18.39 -2.02 1.39
C MET A 154 -18.53 -2.71 0.03
N PRO A 155 -19.04 -3.94 -0.08
CA PRO A 155 -19.36 -4.56 -1.36
C PRO A 155 -20.19 -3.66 -2.28
N VAL A 156 -21.19 -2.98 -1.74
CA VAL A 156 -22.04 -2.04 -2.49
C VAL A 156 -21.20 -0.87 -3.00
N VAL A 157 -20.48 -0.19 -2.11
CA VAL A 157 -19.58 0.91 -2.48
C VAL A 157 -18.58 0.48 -3.56
N TRP A 158 -17.94 -0.69 -3.41
CA TRP A 158 -16.98 -1.21 -4.39
C TRP A 158 -17.61 -1.46 -5.76
N ALA A 159 -18.82 -2.01 -5.81
CA ALA A 159 -19.52 -2.26 -7.07
C ALA A 159 -19.74 -0.97 -7.87
N HIS A 160 -19.99 0.16 -7.21
CA HIS A 160 -20.17 1.45 -7.87
C HIS A 160 -18.84 2.15 -8.20
N TYR A 161 -17.82 2.07 -7.34
CA TYR A 161 -16.57 2.83 -7.51
C TYR A 161 -15.51 2.11 -8.34
N ALA A 162 -15.38 0.79 -8.22
CA ALA A 162 -14.30 0.03 -8.87
C ALA A 162 -14.25 0.21 -10.41
N PRO A 163 -15.38 0.27 -11.15
CA PRO A 163 -15.36 0.55 -12.59
C PRO A 163 -14.76 1.90 -12.95
N ILE A 164 -14.99 2.93 -12.12
CA ILE A 164 -14.47 4.28 -12.35
C ILE A 164 -12.95 4.28 -12.18
N PHE A 165 -12.44 3.68 -11.10
CA PHE A 165 -10.98 3.54 -10.93
C PHE A 165 -10.35 2.81 -12.13
N GLU A 166 -10.94 1.69 -12.57
CA GLU A 166 -10.40 0.90 -13.68
C GLU A 166 -10.41 1.68 -15.01
N ALA A 167 -11.49 2.40 -15.31
CA ALA A 167 -11.60 3.23 -16.51
C ALA A 167 -10.49 4.31 -16.60
N HIS A 168 -9.97 4.73 -15.45
CA HIS A 168 -8.88 5.69 -15.33
C HIS A 168 -7.49 5.05 -15.15
N GLY A 169 -7.37 3.73 -15.36
CA GLY A 169 -6.10 3.00 -15.25
C GLY A 169 -5.60 2.84 -13.81
N LEU A 170 -6.49 3.00 -12.84
CA LEU A 170 -6.26 2.79 -11.40
C LEU A 170 -6.90 1.46 -10.97
N GLN A 171 -6.56 0.99 -9.78
CA GLN A 171 -7.17 -0.17 -9.16
C GLN A 171 -7.24 0.03 -7.66
N LEU A 172 -8.37 -0.36 -7.07
CA LEU A 172 -8.52 -0.52 -5.64
C LEU A 172 -7.84 -1.81 -5.18
N LEU A 173 -6.96 -1.68 -4.20
CA LEU A 173 -6.37 -2.80 -3.48
C LEU A 173 -6.90 -2.79 -2.05
N THR A 174 -7.20 -3.98 -1.54
CA THR A 174 -7.48 -4.22 -0.13
C THR A 174 -6.34 -5.00 0.49
N LEU A 175 -6.03 -4.70 1.75
CA LEU A 175 -5.30 -5.61 2.61
C LEU A 175 -6.34 -6.50 3.26
N ASP A 176 -6.44 -7.75 2.81
CA ASP A 176 -7.40 -8.73 3.30
C ASP A 176 -6.83 -9.44 4.53
N PRO A 177 -7.36 -9.14 5.71
CA PRO A 177 -7.05 -9.91 6.90
C PRO A 177 -7.84 -11.23 6.93
N GLN A 178 -7.16 -12.29 7.35
CA GLN A 178 -7.81 -13.57 7.62
C GLN A 178 -9.00 -13.47 8.60
N PRO A 179 -9.88 -14.49 8.66
CA PRO A 179 -11.15 -14.43 9.38
C PRO A 179 -11.03 -13.89 10.81
N GLY A 180 -11.79 -12.82 11.11
CA GLY A 180 -11.86 -12.20 12.43
C GLY A 180 -11.46 -10.72 12.48
N TRP A 181 -11.06 -10.14 11.36
CA TRP A 181 -10.96 -8.68 11.25
C TRP A 181 -12.27 -8.09 10.77
N ASP A 182 -12.67 -7.10 11.53
CA ASP A 182 -13.88 -6.32 11.38
C ASP A 182 -13.57 -5.04 10.59
N ALA A 183 -12.63 -5.07 9.65
CA ALA A 183 -12.19 -3.84 9.00
C ALA A 183 -11.53 -4.05 7.64
N TYR A 184 -11.65 -3.03 6.80
CA TYR A 184 -11.12 -2.98 5.44
C TYR A 184 -10.07 -1.88 5.35
N TYR A 185 -8.86 -2.25 4.91
CA TYR A 185 -7.83 -1.27 4.59
C TYR A 185 -7.68 -1.19 3.07
N ILE A 186 -8.16 -0.07 2.50
CA ILE A 186 -8.28 0.14 1.06
C ILE A 186 -7.29 1.20 0.61
N PHE A 187 -6.63 0.98 -0.52
CA PHE A 187 -5.76 1.96 -1.13
C PHE A 187 -5.79 1.87 -2.65
N VAL A 188 -5.54 3.00 -3.30
CA VAL A 188 -5.58 3.12 -4.76
C VAL A 188 -4.18 3.19 -5.35
N VAL A 189 -3.96 2.46 -6.44
CA VAL A 189 -2.69 2.44 -7.18
C VAL A 189 -2.95 2.34 -8.69
N PRO A 190 -1.96 2.66 -9.55
CA PRO A 190 -2.06 2.36 -10.97
C PRO A 190 -2.28 0.85 -11.24
N ALA A 191 -3.10 0.49 -12.22
CA ALA A 191 -3.45 -0.91 -12.54
C ALA A 191 -2.22 -1.79 -12.85
N ARG A 192 -1.16 -1.22 -13.43
CA ARG A 192 0.14 -1.91 -13.62
C ARG A 192 0.79 -2.32 -12.30
N THR A 193 0.61 -1.51 -11.26
CA THR A 193 1.13 -1.76 -9.91
C THR A 193 0.27 -2.81 -9.24
N ALA A 194 -1.05 -2.67 -9.29
CA ALA A 194 -1.97 -3.66 -8.73
C ALA A 194 -1.73 -5.07 -9.26
N ARG A 195 -1.53 -5.24 -10.57
CA ARG A 195 -1.19 -6.55 -11.18
C ARG A 195 0.10 -7.18 -10.64
N LYS A 196 1.05 -6.39 -10.13
CA LYS A 196 2.30 -6.90 -9.55
C LYS A 196 2.18 -7.23 -8.06
N TRP A 197 1.08 -6.85 -7.43
CA TRP A 197 0.95 -6.80 -5.99
C TRP A 197 -0.24 -7.60 -5.46
N SER A 198 -1.30 -7.75 -6.25
CA SER A 198 -2.39 -8.67 -5.95
C SER A 198 -1.87 -10.10 -5.77
N GLY A 199 -2.34 -10.80 -4.74
CA GLY A 199 -1.87 -12.13 -4.35
C GLY A 199 -0.61 -12.13 -3.48
N THR A 200 -0.11 -10.97 -3.06
CA THR A 200 1.08 -10.91 -2.19
C THR A 200 0.69 -11.21 -0.75
N VAL A 201 1.18 -12.34 -0.25
CA VAL A 201 1.08 -12.74 1.15
C VAL A 201 2.13 -11.99 1.98
N ILE A 202 1.68 -11.14 2.89
CA ILE A 202 2.49 -10.38 3.85
C ILE A 202 2.76 -11.22 5.10
N GLU A 203 1.78 -12.05 5.49
CA GLU A 203 1.89 -13.03 6.57
C GLU A 203 1.10 -14.29 6.20
N GLU A 204 1.72 -15.45 6.42
CA GLU A 204 1.16 -16.75 6.04
C GLU A 204 -0.21 -17.01 6.71
N PRO A 205 -1.10 -17.78 6.05
CA PRO A 205 -2.36 -18.23 6.62
C PRO A 205 -2.20 -18.89 8.00
N GLY A 206 -3.00 -18.49 9.00
CA GLY A 206 -2.85 -18.94 10.39
C GLY A 206 -3.36 -17.93 11.42
N GLU A 207 -2.50 -17.51 12.34
CA GLU A 207 -2.82 -16.57 13.45
C GLU A 207 -2.86 -15.08 13.01
N GLY A 208 -3.53 -14.76 11.91
CA GLY A 208 -3.66 -13.37 11.43
C GLY A 208 -2.84 -13.04 10.17
N GLY A 209 -2.84 -13.96 9.20
CA GLY A 209 -2.26 -13.72 7.88
C GLY A 209 -2.85 -12.48 7.20
N LEU A 210 -2.02 -11.81 6.41
CA LEU A 210 -2.37 -10.61 5.65
C LEU A 210 -2.02 -10.83 4.18
N GLU A 211 -2.97 -10.56 3.28
CA GLU A 211 -2.76 -10.65 1.84
C GLU A 211 -3.21 -9.37 1.15
N ILE A 212 -2.48 -8.94 0.12
CA ILE A 212 -2.94 -7.83 -0.74
C ILE A 212 -3.81 -8.42 -1.86
N ARG A 213 -5.02 -7.91 -2.01
CA ARG A 213 -5.97 -8.32 -3.05
C ARG A 213 -6.43 -7.13 -3.87
N ALA A 214 -6.54 -7.32 -5.18
CA ALA A 214 -7.24 -6.37 -6.03
C ALA A 214 -8.75 -6.60 -5.91
N ILE A 215 -9.49 -5.51 -5.72
CA ILE A 215 -10.94 -5.53 -5.83
C ILE A 215 -11.26 -5.44 -7.32
N PRO A 216 -11.89 -6.47 -7.93
CA PRO A 216 -12.22 -6.43 -9.35
C PRO A 216 -13.29 -5.37 -9.61
N ALA A 217 -13.26 -4.75 -10.78
CA ALA A 217 -14.41 -3.99 -11.24
C ALA A 217 -15.48 -4.98 -11.74
N PRO A 218 -16.74 -4.85 -11.31
CA PRO A 218 -17.79 -5.66 -11.86
C PRO A 218 -17.96 -5.37 -13.35
N THR A 219 -18.20 -6.43 -14.10
CA THR A 219 -18.48 -6.37 -15.54
C THR A 219 -19.97 -6.19 -15.82
N THR A 220 -20.81 -6.44 -14.81
CA THR A 220 -22.26 -6.30 -14.89
C THR A 220 -22.71 -4.87 -14.60
N ASP A 221 -23.73 -4.41 -15.34
CA ASP A 221 -24.34 -3.10 -15.12
C ASP A 221 -25.13 -3.07 -13.81
N VAL A 222 -24.69 -2.22 -12.89
CA VAL A 222 -25.29 -2.01 -11.56
C VAL A 222 -26.56 -1.16 -11.58
N SER A 223 -27.01 -0.68 -12.75
CA SER A 223 -28.22 0.16 -12.87
C SER A 223 -29.54 -0.58 -12.59
N THR A 224 -29.51 -1.91 -12.47
CA THR A 224 -30.67 -2.77 -12.21
C THR A 224 -30.47 -3.60 -10.94
N PRO A 225 -31.54 -3.95 -10.19
CA PRO A 225 -31.41 -4.77 -8.98
C PRO A 225 -30.75 -6.14 -9.21
N GLU A 226 -31.11 -6.83 -10.30
CA GLU A 226 -30.49 -8.10 -10.67
C GLU A 226 -29.02 -7.93 -11.08
N GLY A 227 -28.71 -6.83 -11.77
CA GLY A 227 -27.35 -6.48 -12.16
C GLY A 227 -26.46 -6.17 -10.97
N LEU A 228 -26.98 -5.40 -10.00
CA LEU A 228 -26.28 -5.11 -8.75
C LEU A 228 -26.00 -6.39 -7.96
N THR A 229 -26.99 -7.27 -7.79
CA THR A 229 -26.78 -8.54 -7.06
C THR A 229 -25.66 -9.38 -7.70
N THR A 230 -25.59 -9.40 -9.03
CA THR A 230 -24.52 -10.08 -9.77
C THR A 230 -23.16 -9.39 -9.55
N ALA A 231 -23.13 -8.06 -9.64
CA ALA A 231 -21.93 -7.27 -9.39
C ALA A 231 -21.40 -7.44 -7.96
N LEU A 232 -22.29 -7.53 -6.96
CA LEU A 232 -21.90 -7.80 -5.57
C LEU A 232 -21.21 -9.15 -5.44
N ALA A 233 -21.73 -10.18 -6.11
CA ALA A 233 -21.06 -11.47 -6.16
C ALA A 233 -19.70 -11.41 -6.87
N GLU A 234 -19.55 -10.59 -7.93
CA GLU A 234 -18.27 -10.42 -8.64
C GLU A 234 -17.21 -9.73 -7.76
N VAL A 235 -17.57 -8.65 -7.05
CA VAL A 235 -16.61 -7.90 -6.21
C VAL A 235 -16.26 -8.60 -4.90
N THR A 236 -17.12 -9.51 -4.45
CA THR A 236 -16.90 -10.33 -3.25
C THR A 236 -16.49 -11.77 -3.54
N ALA A 237 -16.46 -12.15 -4.83
CA ALA A 237 -15.93 -13.43 -5.25
C ALA A 237 -14.48 -13.52 -4.77
N THR A 238 -14.27 -14.25 -3.69
CA THR A 238 -12.96 -14.70 -3.26
C THR A 238 -12.49 -15.67 -4.33
N ASP A 239 -11.84 -15.13 -5.37
CA ASP A 239 -11.42 -15.95 -6.49
C ASP A 239 -10.43 -16.98 -5.98
N GLU A 240 -10.78 -18.26 -6.16
CA GLU A 240 -9.96 -19.45 -5.89
C GLU A 240 -8.66 -19.45 -6.72
N THR A 241 -8.40 -18.40 -7.50
CA THR A 241 -7.15 -18.14 -8.16
C THR A 241 -6.21 -17.40 -7.22
N ALA A 242 -5.47 -18.17 -6.42
CA ALA A 242 -4.14 -17.76 -6.00
C ALA A 242 -3.37 -17.33 -7.26
N HIS A 243 -3.34 -16.01 -7.53
CA HIS A 243 -2.48 -15.48 -8.56
C HIS A 243 -1.05 -15.91 -8.22
N PRO A 244 -0.28 -16.45 -9.18
CA PRO A 244 1.07 -16.90 -8.89
C PRO A 244 1.84 -15.73 -8.28
N ALA A 245 2.24 -15.90 -7.02
CA ALA A 245 2.94 -14.89 -6.24
C ALA A 245 4.02 -14.24 -7.11
N PRO A 246 4.04 -12.91 -7.26
CA PRO A 246 5.07 -12.26 -8.04
C PRO A 246 6.41 -12.46 -7.32
N LEU A 247 7.24 -13.35 -7.89
CA LEU A 247 8.60 -13.65 -7.39
C LEU A 247 9.52 -12.42 -7.31
N LEU A 248 9.08 -11.26 -7.83
CA LEU A 248 9.76 -9.96 -7.75
C LEU A 248 8.74 -8.80 -7.64
N ALA A 249 7.96 -8.73 -6.57
CA ALA A 249 7.08 -7.59 -6.24
C ALA A 249 7.87 -6.35 -5.74
N GLY A 250 8.79 -5.84 -6.56
CA GLY A 250 9.40 -4.52 -6.34
C GLY A 250 8.55 -3.44 -7.01
N LEU A 251 8.24 -2.36 -6.28
CA LEU A 251 7.70 -1.15 -6.91
C LEU A 251 8.79 -0.51 -7.77
N PRO A 252 8.57 -0.30 -9.08
CA PRO A 252 9.44 0.59 -9.83
C PRO A 252 9.32 1.99 -9.23
N LEU A 253 10.44 2.63 -8.91
CA LEU A 253 10.43 4.01 -8.40
C LEU A 253 9.72 4.99 -9.34
N THR A 254 9.72 4.70 -10.65
CA THR A 254 9.00 5.45 -11.69
C THR A 254 7.47 5.41 -11.57
N ASP A 255 6.95 4.52 -10.72
CA ASP A 255 5.51 4.35 -10.53
C ASP A 255 5.05 5.03 -9.22
N LEU A 256 5.98 5.67 -8.49
CA LEU A 256 5.76 6.36 -7.20
C LEU A 256 5.89 7.89 -7.30
N PHE A 257 6.13 8.43 -8.50
CA PHE A 257 6.27 9.87 -8.78
C PHE A 257 5.53 10.25 -10.06
#